data_AF-A0A1H4KCX9-F1
#
_entry.id   AF-A0A1H4KCX9-F1
#
_cell.length_a   1.000
_cell.length_b   1.000
_cell.length_c   1.000
_cell.angle_alpha   90.00
_cell.angle_beta   90.00
_cell.angle_gamma   90.00
#
_symmetry.space_group_name_H-M   'P 1'
#
loop_
_entity.id
_entity.type
_entity.pdbx_description
1 polymer ?
#
loop_
_entity_poly.entity_id
_entity_poly.type
_entity_poly.pdbx_seq_one_letter_code
_entity_poly.pdbx_strand_id
1 'polypeptide(L)'
;MDITTPQKLFHGTTDSLVQSFQDKLLNSQYWKPGRDFGKGLYTTISVGQARKWAIKAAKQAILGNARPCVLEIELMSIPKDVAPLIFLSDSLAWADFIMTHRKVTLDEKDPCLNHPEIIIGPMADSDAGNIIRNAVQLNKDVHWFYYQITRTDRGRRLDSLRLGSQVVFSAESWESSLRLIGYNVYVGGRWTYHENSSSAESL
;
A
#
# COMPACT_ATOMS: atom_id res chain seq x y z
N MET A 1 11.31 -23.75 4.69
CA MET A 1 10.92 -23.18 3.39
C MET A 1 11.52 -21.79 3.38
N ASP A 2 12.57 -21.57 2.59
CA ASP A 2 13.26 -20.27 2.55
C ASP A 2 12.43 -19.31 1.70
N ILE A 3 11.90 -18.27 2.33
CA ILE A 3 11.12 -17.22 1.65
C ILE A 3 12.12 -16.17 1.16
N THR A 4 12.34 -16.10 -0.15
CA THR A 4 13.09 -15.00 -0.76
C THR A 4 12.15 -13.80 -0.93
N THR A 5 12.29 -12.79 -0.07
CA THR A 5 11.52 -11.56 -0.20
C THR A 5 12.13 -10.63 -1.25
N PRO A 6 11.32 -9.85 -1.99
CA PRO A 6 11.84 -8.76 -2.79
C PRO A 6 12.54 -7.78 -1.86
N GLN A 7 13.85 -7.57 -2.08
CA GLN A 7 14.66 -6.69 -1.26
C GLN A 7 14.24 -5.22 -1.38
N LYS A 8 13.60 -4.82 -2.49
CA LYS A 8 13.19 -3.45 -2.74
C LYS A 8 11.67 -3.32 -2.85
N LEU A 9 11.17 -2.33 -2.12
CA LEU A 9 9.77 -1.93 -2.02
C LEU A 9 9.67 -0.43 -2.34
N PHE A 10 8.54 -0.04 -2.91
CA PHE A 10 8.29 1.34 -3.33
C PHE A 10 7.01 1.87 -2.68
N HIS A 11 7.05 3.10 -2.20
CA HIS A 11 5.88 3.80 -1.65
C HIS A 11 5.66 5.11 -2.41
N GLY A 12 4.45 5.30 -2.95
CA GLY A 12 4.08 6.53 -3.64
C GLY A 12 3.47 7.55 -2.67
N THR A 13 4.09 8.73 -2.58
CA THR A 13 3.74 9.81 -1.65
C THR A 13 4.03 11.19 -2.25
N THR A 14 4.20 12.21 -1.42
CA THR A 14 4.65 13.55 -1.81
C THR A 14 5.99 13.91 -1.17
N ASP A 15 6.74 14.78 -1.84
CA ASP A 15 8.06 15.25 -1.37
C ASP A 15 8.02 15.91 0.01
N SER A 16 6.92 16.60 0.33
CA SER A 16 6.67 17.20 1.65
C SER A 16 6.66 16.21 2.81
N LEU A 17 6.55 14.90 2.55
CA LEU A 17 6.53 13.86 3.58
C LEU A 17 7.87 13.13 3.74
N VAL A 18 8.87 13.41 2.89
CA VAL A 18 10.16 12.70 2.89
C VAL A 18 10.83 12.76 4.25
N GLN A 19 10.90 13.93 4.89
CA GLN A 19 11.53 14.07 6.21
C GLN A 19 10.85 13.18 7.27
N SER A 20 9.51 13.13 7.29
CA SER A 20 8.77 12.27 8.22
C SER A 20 9.12 10.78 8.03
N PHE A 21 9.29 10.35 6.78
CA PHE A 21 9.71 8.98 6.46
C PHE A 21 11.20 8.70 6.74
N GLN A 22 12.05 9.73 6.70
CA GLN A 22 13.44 9.61 7.14
C GLN A 22 13.53 9.45 8.66
N ASP A 23 12.62 10.10 9.40
CA ASP A 23 12.57 10.00 10.86
C ASP A 23 11.99 8.64 11.32
N LYS A 24 10.90 8.17 10.69
CA LYS A 24 10.27 6.87 10.97
C LYS A 24 9.43 6.39 9.79
N LEU A 25 9.70 5.20 9.27
CA LEU A 25 8.96 4.61 8.14
C LEU A 25 7.54 4.15 8.56
N LEU A 26 7.46 3.40 9.65
CA LEU A 26 6.24 2.82 10.19
C LEU A 26 5.74 3.65 11.37
N ASN A 27 4.84 4.56 11.06
CA ASN A 27 4.21 5.41 12.04
C ASN A 27 2.69 5.31 11.99
N SER A 28 2.15 4.53 12.91
CA SER A 28 0.74 4.14 13.03
C SER A 28 -0.20 5.34 13.24
N GLN A 29 0.29 6.46 13.74
CA GLN A 29 -0.50 7.68 13.91
C GLN A 29 -1.02 8.27 12.57
N TYR A 30 -0.35 7.93 11.46
CA TYR A 30 -0.73 8.40 10.13
C TYR A 30 -1.54 7.38 9.32
N TRP A 31 -1.72 6.17 9.85
CA TRP A 31 -2.44 5.11 9.15
C TRP A 31 -3.95 5.31 9.24
N LYS A 32 -4.61 5.23 8.08
CA LYS A 32 -6.06 5.46 7.96
C LYS A 32 -6.79 4.13 7.77
N PRO A 33 -7.96 3.93 8.40
CA PRO A 33 -8.84 2.80 8.10
C PRO A 33 -9.49 2.98 6.71
N GLY A 34 -10.35 2.05 6.30
CA GLY A 34 -11.05 2.12 5.02
C GLY A 34 -10.12 1.93 3.81
N ARG A 35 -9.03 1.19 3.99
CA ARG A 35 -8.07 0.77 2.95
C ARG A 35 -8.19 -0.74 2.69
N ASP A 36 -7.57 -1.22 1.61
CA ASP A 36 -7.73 -2.61 1.15
C ASP A 36 -7.41 -3.63 2.23
N PHE A 37 -6.31 -3.45 2.94
CA PHE A 37 -5.83 -4.35 3.98
C PHE A 37 -5.78 -3.68 5.35
N GLY A 38 -6.64 -2.70 5.61
CA GLY A 38 -6.66 -2.00 6.89
C GLY A 38 -5.56 -0.95 7.08
N LYS A 39 -5.25 -0.63 8.34
CA LYS A 39 -4.26 0.39 8.70
C LYS A 39 -2.85 -0.17 8.52
N GLY A 40 -2.00 0.55 7.79
CA GLY A 40 -0.61 0.15 7.58
C GLY A 40 0.13 1.07 6.62
N LEU A 41 1.44 0.84 6.46
CA LEU A 41 2.24 1.39 5.38
C LEU A 41 2.10 0.52 4.13
N TYR A 42 1.53 1.08 3.07
CA TYR A 42 1.32 0.37 1.80
C TYR A 42 2.51 0.58 0.87
N THR A 43 3.13 -0.52 0.47
CA THR A 43 4.24 -0.53 -0.49
C THR A 43 3.93 -1.47 -1.67
N THR A 44 4.79 -1.48 -2.68
CA THR A 44 4.69 -2.37 -3.85
C THR A 44 6.06 -2.71 -4.39
N ILE A 45 6.20 -3.82 -5.10
CA ILE A 45 7.43 -4.15 -5.83
C ILE A 45 7.56 -3.42 -7.19
N SER A 46 6.52 -2.67 -7.60
CA SER A 46 6.50 -1.97 -8.88
C SER A 46 6.69 -0.46 -8.73
N VAL A 47 7.86 0.04 -9.13
CA VAL A 47 8.12 1.49 -9.20
C VAL A 47 7.09 2.21 -10.08
N GLY A 48 6.64 1.59 -11.16
CA GLY A 48 5.62 2.17 -12.06
C GLY A 48 4.28 2.37 -11.35
N GLN A 49 3.90 1.42 -10.49
CA GLN A 49 2.70 1.51 -9.67
C GLN A 49 2.85 2.60 -8.60
N ALA A 50 3.98 2.63 -7.88
CA ALA A 50 4.25 3.67 -6.90
C ALA A 50 4.23 5.08 -7.51
N ARG A 51 4.77 5.26 -8.73
CA ARG A 51 4.71 6.54 -9.47
C ARG A 51 3.27 6.98 -9.75
N LYS A 52 2.39 6.07 -10.16
CA LYS A 52 0.96 6.38 -10.38
C LYS A 52 0.30 6.87 -9.08
N TRP A 53 0.60 6.23 -7.96
CA TRP A 53 0.09 6.63 -6.65
C TRP A 53 0.66 7.97 -6.18
N ALA A 54 1.96 8.21 -6.36
CA ALA A 54 2.60 9.48 -6.04
C ALA A 54 1.94 10.65 -6.80
N ILE A 55 1.65 10.47 -8.10
CA ILE A 55 0.93 11.46 -8.90
C ILE A 55 -0.49 11.69 -8.37
N LYS A 56 -1.21 10.62 -8.00
CA LYS A 56 -2.55 10.73 -7.40
C LYS A 56 -2.51 11.46 -6.05
N ALA A 57 -1.52 11.15 -5.20
CA ALA A 57 -1.32 11.78 -3.90
C ALA A 57 -1.03 13.28 -4.03
N ALA A 58 -0.12 13.67 -4.92
CA ALA A 58 0.19 15.07 -5.19
C ALA A 58 -1.03 15.87 -5.69
N LYS A 59 -1.86 15.28 -6.57
CA LYS A 59 -3.11 15.90 -7.04
C LYS A 59 -4.14 16.11 -5.93
N GLN A 60 -4.10 15.31 -4.88
CA GLN A 60 -5.01 15.39 -3.73
C GLN A 60 -4.46 16.28 -2.61
N ALA A 61 -3.22 16.74 -2.69
CA ALA A 61 -2.62 17.60 -1.69
C ALA A 61 -3.28 18.99 -1.72
N ILE A 62 -3.93 19.35 -0.63
CA ILE A 62 -4.71 20.59 -0.46
C ILE A 62 -3.83 21.85 -0.65
N LEU A 63 -2.52 21.76 -0.41
CA LEU A 63 -1.60 22.89 -0.35
C LEU A 63 -0.89 23.24 -1.69
N GLY A 64 -1.30 22.66 -2.83
CA GLY A 64 -0.92 23.14 -4.16
C GLY A 64 0.55 23.01 -4.60
N ASN A 65 1.48 22.71 -3.68
CA ASN A 65 2.93 22.69 -3.96
C ASN A 65 3.60 21.33 -3.71
N ALA A 66 2.85 20.28 -3.36
CA ALA A 66 3.40 18.96 -3.12
C ALA A 66 3.75 18.26 -4.44
N ARG A 67 4.99 17.82 -4.60
CA ARG A 67 5.45 17.13 -5.80
C ARG A 67 5.29 15.62 -5.62
N PRO A 68 4.94 14.86 -6.67
CA PRO A 68 4.94 13.40 -6.61
C PRO A 68 6.31 12.89 -6.16
N CYS A 69 6.33 12.02 -5.16
CA CYS A 69 7.53 11.39 -4.64
C CYS A 69 7.34 9.87 -4.55
N VAL A 70 8.38 9.10 -4.90
CA VAL A 70 8.42 7.66 -4.69
C VAL A 70 9.59 7.34 -3.77
N LEU A 71 9.29 6.78 -2.60
CA LEU A 71 10.30 6.27 -1.69
C LEU A 71 10.80 4.91 -2.20
N GLU A 72 12.10 4.66 -2.04
CA GLU A 72 12.73 3.36 -2.22
C GLU A 72 13.10 2.81 -0.84
N ILE A 73 12.47 1.71 -0.47
CA ILE A 73 12.58 1.08 0.84
C ILE A 73 13.18 -0.30 0.64
N GLU A 74 14.20 -0.61 1.42
CA GLU A 74 14.81 -1.93 1.48
C GLU A 74 14.23 -2.74 2.64
N LEU A 75 13.87 -3.99 2.37
CA LEU A 75 13.52 -4.97 3.40
C LEU A 75 14.79 -5.75 3.77
N MET A 76 15.38 -5.40 4.90
CA MET A 76 16.67 -5.92 5.36
C MET A 76 16.57 -7.34 5.94
N SER A 77 15.48 -7.63 6.65
CA SER A 77 15.26 -8.92 7.28
C SER A 77 13.78 -9.20 7.50
N ILE A 78 13.44 -10.43 7.84
CA ILE A 78 12.11 -10.83 8.29
C ILE A 78 12.26 -11.20 9.77
N PRO A 79 11.48 -10.59 10.69
CA PRO A 79 11.54 -10.98 12.09
C PRO A 79 11.17 -12.45 12.28
N LYS A 80 11.77 -13.09 13.30
CA LYS A 80 11.42 -14.47 13.67
C LYS A 80 9.95 -14.52 14.10
N ASP A 81 9.30 -15.65 13.84
CA ASP A 81 7.91 -15.95 14.24
C ASP A 81 6.82 -15.08 13.61
N VAL A 82 7.12 -14.32 12.55
CA VAL A 82 6.08 -13.61 11.80
C VAL A 82 5.45 -14.50 10.74
N ALA A 83 4.12 -14.62 10.80
CA ALA A 83 3.31 -15.30 9.80
C ALA A 83 2.66 -14.26 8.87
N PRO A 84 3.16 -14.07 7.63
CA PRO A 84 2.52 -13.17 6.67
C PRO A 84 1.16 -13.72 6.22
N LEU A 85 0.17 -12.84 6.08
CA LEU A 85 -1.05 -13.18 5.34
C LEU A 85 -0.80 -12.95 3.84
N ILE A 86 -0.77 -14.02 3.06
CA ILE A 86 -0.43 -13.97 1.63
C ILE A 86 -1.63 -14.38 0.78
N PHE A 87 -2.08 -13.46 -0.08
CA PHE A 87 -3.00 -13.72 -1.18
C PHE A 87 -2.20 -13.86 -2.48
N LEU A 88 -1.97 -15.09 -2.93
CA LEU A 88 -1.19 -15.37 -4.15
C LEU A 88 -1.90 -14.92 -5.44
N SER A 89 -3.22 -14.83 -5.40
CA SER A 89 -4.06 -14.36 -6.51
C SER A 89 -5.32 -13.69 -6.00
N ASP A 90 -6.04 -13.05 -6.91
CA ASP A 90 -7.42 -12.65 -6.65
C ASP A 90 -8.27 -13.89 -6.32
N SER A 91 -9.13 -13.75 -5.33
CA SER A 91 -10.03 -14.81 -4.84
C SER A 91 -11.18 -14.18 -4.07
N LEU A 92 -12.22 -14.96 -3.77
CA LEU A 92 -13.32 -14.48 -2.92
C LEU A 92 -12.85 -14.18 -1.49
N ALA A 93 -11.92 -14.96 -0.93
CA ALA A 93 -11.37 -14.69 0.40
C ALA A 93 -10.60 -13.36 0.44
N TRP A 94 -9.80 -13.08 -0.60
CA TRP A 94 -9.13 -11.78 -0.77
C TRP A 94 -10.15 -10.63 -0.90
N ALA A 95 -11.19 -10.81 -1.72
CA ALA A 95 -12.22 -9.80 -1.91
C ALA A 95 -13.03 -9.54 -0.63
N ASP A 96 -13.35 -10.59 0.13
CA ASP A 96 -14.04 -10.47 1.42
C ASP A 96 -13.19 -9.71 2.43
N PHE A 97 -11.89 -10.04 2.51
CA PHE A 97 -10.94 -9.32 3.34
C PHE A 97 -10.89 -7.83 2.97
N ILE A 98 -10.82 -7.50 1.68
CA ILE A 98 -10.86 -6.09 1.25
C ILE A 98 -12.19 -5.44 1.58
N MET A 99 -13.31 -6.10 1.29
CA MET A 99 -14.65 -5.55 1.50
C MET A 99 -14.89 -5.22 2.97
N THR A 100 -14.47 -6.10 3.88
CA THR A 100 -14.61 -5.92 5.33
C THR A 100 -13.76 -4.75 5.83
N HIS A 101 -12.49 -4.63 5.42
CA HIS A 101 -11.62 -3.52 5.83
C HIS A 101 -12.02 -2.17 5.21
N ARG A 102 -12.55 -2.17 3.99
CA ARG A 102 -13.04 -0.97 3.30
C ARG A 102 -14.33 -0.41 3.89
N LYS A 103 -15.12 -1.22 4.60
CA LYS A 103 -16.32 -0.77 5.32
C LYS A 103 -15.99 0.02 6.59
N VAL A 104 -14.83 -0.22 7.19
CA VAL A 104 -14.43 0.39 8.46
C VAL A 104 -14.18 1.88 8.32
N THR A 105 -14.89 2.67 9.13
CA THR A 105 -14.75 4.12 9.28
C THR A 105 -13.75 4.49 10.38
N LEU A 106 -13.51 5.79 10.62
CA LEU A 106 -12.48 6.25 11.57
C LEU A 106 -12.69 5.78 13.01
N ASP A 107 -13.94 5.62 13.43
CA ASP A 107 -14.31 5.30 14.82
C ASP A 107 -14.61 3.81 15.04
N GLU A 108 -14.57 3.01 13.98
CA GLU A 108 -14.84 1.58 14.03
C GLU A 108 -13.58 0.78 14.33
N LYS A 109 -13.77 -0.35 15.03
CA LYS A 109 -12.69 -1.29 15.32
C LYS A 109 -12.25 -2.02 14.06
N ASP A 110 -10.98 -2.44 14.06
CA ASP A 110 -10.46 -3.36 13.05
C ASP A 110 -11.34 -4.62 12.98
N PRO A 111 -11.69 -5.12 11.78
CA PRO A 111 -12.58 -6.26 11.66
C PRO A 111 -11.87 -7.59 11.98
N CYS A 112 -10.55 -7.61 12.04
CA CYS A 112 -9.79 -8.79 12.43
C CYS A 112 -9.76 -8.95 13.95
N LEU A 113 -9.90 -10.19 14.44
CA LEU A 113 -9.61 -10.52 15.84
C LEU A 113 -8.12 -10.29 16.15
N ASN A 114 -7.26 -10.72 15.24
CA ASN A 114 -5.82 -10.47 15.24
C ASN A 114 -5.43 -10.01 13.84
N HIS A 115 -5.17 -8.71 13.66
CA HIS A 115 -4.80 -8.16 12.36
C HIS A 115 -3.37 -8.63 12.00
N PRO A 116 -3.14 -9.19 10.80
CA PRO A 116 -1.80 -9.62 10.40
C PRO A 116 -0.83 -8.45 10.34
N GLU A 117 0.40 -8.64 10.84
CA GLU A 117 1.42 -7.59 10.84
C GLU A 117 1.96 -7.25 9.45
N ILE A 118 1.95 -8.23 8.54
CA ILE A 118 2.31 -8.06 7.14
C ILE A 118 1.30 -8.79 6.25
N ILE A 119 0.85 -8.09 5.23
CA ILE A 119 -0.14 -8.59 4.26
C ILE A 119 0.41 -8.39 2.86
N ILE A 120 0.42 -9.46 2.06
CA ILE A 120 0.91 -9.45 0.69
C ILE A 120 -0.21 -9.92 -0.23
N GLY A 121 -0.54 -9.15 -1.26
CA GLY A 121 -1.59 -9.55 -2.19
C GLY A 121 -1.73 -8.65 -3.40
N PRO A 122 -2.63 -8.99 -4.32
CA PRO A 122 -2.97 -8.12 -5.44
C PRO A 122 -3.68 -6.87 -4.95
N MET A 123 -3.51 -5.76 -5.69
CA MET A 123 -4.28 -4.54 -5.43
C MET A 123 -5.74 -4.73 -5.84
N ALA A 124 -6.68 -4.15 -5.11
CA ALA A 124 -8.00 -3.91 -5.68
C ALA A 124 -7.94 -2.75 -6.69
N ASP A 125 -8.92 -2.67 -7.59
CA ASP A 125 -9.00 -1.52 -8.50
C ASP A 125 -8.92 -0.18 -7.73
N SER A 126 -8.31 0.83 -8.36
CA SER A 126 -8.08 2.13 -7.75
C SER A 126 -9.36 2.87 -7.33
N ASP A 127 -10.52 2.38 -7.78
CA ASP A 127 -11.86 2.84 -7.43
C ASP A 127 -12.59 1.98 -6.37
N ALA A 128 -11.89 1.05 -5.70
CA ALA A 128 -12.47 0.21 -4.64
C ALA A 128 -13.23 1.03 -3.55
N GLY A 129 -12.84 2.29 -3.33
CA GLY A 129 -13.54 3.22 -2.43
C GLY A 129 -14.93 3.66 -2.92
N ASN A 130 -15.15 3.88 -4.22
CA ASN A 130 -16.50 4.11 -4.76
C ASN A 130 -17.27 2.78 -4.84
N ILE A 131 -16.60 1.70 -5.26
CA ILE A 131 -17.23 0.39 -5.39
C ILE A 131 -17.81 -0.07 -4.05
N ILE A 132 -17.09 0.12 -2.93
CA ILE A 132 -17.61 -0.25 -1.61
C ILE A 132 -18.81 0.61 -1.19
N ARG A 133 -18.81 1.92 -1.50
CA ARG A 133 -19.96 2.80 -1.24
C ARG A 133 -21.20 2.32 -2.00
N ASN A 134 -21.03 1.98 -3.28
CA ASN A 134 -22.10 1.40 -4.09
C ASN A 134 -22.57 0.06 -3.54
N ALA A 135 -21.65 -0.79 -3.09
CA ALA A 135 -22.00 -2.08 -2.50
C ALA A 135 -22.86 -1.91 -1.24
N VAL A 136 -22.52 -0.98 -0.35
CA VAL A 136 -23.31 -0.68 0.85
C VAL A 136 -24.67 -0.10 0.46
N GLN A 137 -24.71 0.91 -0.41
CA GLN A 137 -25.94 1.60 -0.79
C GLN A 137 -26.94 0.68 -1.53
N LEU A 138 -26.43 -0.26 -2.33
CA LEU A 138 -27.23 -1.19 -3.12
C LEU A 138 -27.37 -2.59 -2.47
N ASN A 139 -26.95 -2.74 -1.21
CA ASN A 139 -26.96 -4.00 -0.46
C ASN A 139 -26.36 -5.19 -1.24
N LYS A 140 -25.16 -4.99 -1.79
CA LYS A 140 -24.44 -6.00 -2.57
C LYS A 140 -23.53 -6.85 -1.69
N ASP A 141 -23.34 -8.09 -2.12
CA ASP A 141 -22.50 -9.07 -1.46
C ASP A 141 -21.05 -9.06 -1.96
N VAL A 142 -20.24 -9.95 -1.40
CA VAL A 142 -18.83 -10.12 -1.77
C VAL A 142 -18.64 -10.61 -3.20
N HIS A 143 -19.58 -11.40 -3.75
CA HIS A 143 -19.49 -11.88 -5.14
C HIS A 143 -19.60 -10.72 -6.13
N TRP A 144 -20.56 -9.82 -5.90
CA TRP A 144 -20.68 -8.60 -6.67
C TRP A 144 -19.44 -7.73 -6.51
N PHE A 145 -18.95 -7.53 -5.28
CA PHE A 145 -17.76 -6.74 -5.01
C PHE A 145 -16.52 -7.28 -5.74
N TYR A 146 -16.26 -8.58 -5.63
CA TYR A 146 -15.19 -9.29 -6.34
C TYR A 146 -15.28 -9.09 -7.85
N TYR A 147 -16.48 -9.19 -8.42
CA TYR A 147 -16.70 -8.97 -9.85
C TYR A 147 -16.31 -7.54 -10.28
N GLN A 148 -16.60 -6.53 -9.45
CA GLN A 148 -16.27 -5.14 -9.75
C GLN A 148 -14.77 -4.86 -9.65
N ILE A 149 -14.11 -5.26 -8.54
CA ILE A 149 -12.70 -4.95 -8.28
C ILE A 149 -11.71 -5.72 -9.17
N THR A 150 -12.18 -6.72 -9.92
CA THR A 150 -11.38 -7.52 -10.86
C THR A 150 -11.62 -7.14 -12.32
N ARG A 151 -12.27 -6.01 -12.59
CA ARG A 151 -12.56 -5.55 -13.95
C ARG A 151 -12.21 -4.07 -14.12
N THR A 152 -11.84 -3.71 -15.35
CA THR A 152 -11.75 -2.31 -15.75
C THR A 152 -13.13 -1.69 -15.95
N ASP A 153 -13.20 -0.36 -16.04
CA ASP A 153 -14.41 0.39 -16.43
C ASP A 153 -15.03 -0.09 -17.77
N ARG A 154 -14.21 -0.69 -18.65
CA ARG A 154 -14.66 -1.28 -19.92
C ARG A 154 -15.04 -2.76 -19.81
N GLY A 155 -15.17 -3.28 -18.59
CA GLY A 155 -15.58 -4.65 -18.30
C GLY A 155 -14.51 -5.73 -18.55
N ARG A 156 -13.27 -5.36 -18.88
CA ARG A 156 -12.20 -6.33 -19.13
C ARG A 156 -11.70 -6.89 -17.79
N ARG A 157 -11.63 -8.23 -17.67
CA ARG A 157 -11.03 -8.87 -16.50
C ARG A 157 -9.56 -8.50 -16.35
N LEU A 158 -9.21 -8.08 -15.14
CA LEU A 158 -7.85 -7.89 -14.67
C LEU A 158 -7.42 -9.19 -14.00
N ASP A 159 -6.34 -9.79 -14.49
CA ASP A 159 -5.66 -10.85 -13.76
C ASP A 159 -4.81 -10.24 -12.64
N SER A 160 -4.34 -11.08 -11.72
CA SER A 160 -3.53 -10.65 -10.58
C SER A 160 -2.26 -9.87 -10.99
N LEU A 161 -1.69 -10.14 -12.17
CA LEU A 161 -0.53 -9.39 -12.68
C LEU A 161 -0.90 -7.95 -13.05
N ARG A 162 -2.09 -7.73 -13.61
CA ARG A 162 -2.56 -6.39 -14.00
C ARG A 162 -3.10 -5.56 -12.85
N LEU A 163 -3.63 -6.22 -11.82
CA LEU A 163 -3.97 -5.57 -10.56
C LEU A 163 -2.73 -4.97 -9.89
N GLY A 164 -1.56 -5.56 -10.12
CA GLY A 164 -0.32 -5.18 -9.44
C GLY A 164 -0.26 -5.82 -8.05
N SER A 165 0.62 -5.32 -7.20
CA SER A 165 0.89 -5.92 -5.89
C SER A 165 0.95 -4.89 -4.78
N GLN A 166 0.55 -5.33 -3.59
CA GLN A 166 0.66 -4.58 -2.36
C GLN A 166 1.41 -5.42 -1.33
N VAL A 167 2.37 -4.81 -0.65
CA VAL A 167 3.00 -5.32 0.57
C VAL A 167 2.72 -4.29 1.65
N VAL A 168 1.93 -4.67 2.65
CA VAL A 168 1.43 -3.77 3.69
C VAL A 168 2.02 -4.17 5.01
N PHE A 169 2.64 -3.21 5.69
CA PHE A 169 3.14 -3.37 7.05
C PHE A 169 2.17 -2.69 8.01
N SER A 170 1.51 -3.49 8.83
CA SER A 170 0.44 -3.08 9.76
C SER A 170 0.89 -3.07 11.22
N ALA A 171 2.19 -3.27 11.49
CA ALA A 171 2.77 -3.20 12.83
C ALA A 171 4.13 -2.49 12.81
N GLU A 172 4.34 -1.58 13.76
CA GLU A 172 5.61 -0.84 13.90
C GLU A 172 6.78 -1.71 14.36
N SER A 173 6.52 -2.95 14.82
CA SER A 173 7.55 -3.95 15.13
C SER A 173 8.50 -4.22 13.95
N TRP A 174 8.02 -3.98 12.72
CA TRP A 174 8.78 -4.13 11.48
C TRP A 174 9.74 -2.98 11.17
N GLU A 175 9.76 -1.89 11.96
CA GLU A 175 10.56 -0.69 11.66
C GLU A 175 12.04 -1.03 11.46
N SER A 176 12.60 -1.84 12.38
CA SER A 176 14.00 -2.29 12.32
C SER A 176 14.32 -3.20 11.14
N SER A 177 13.31 -3.72 10.45
CA SER A 177 13.45 -4.59 9.27
C SER A 177 13.41 -3.79 7.96
N LEU A 178 13.08 -2.50 8.01
CA LEU A 178 12.94 -1.63 6.85
C LEU A 178 13.98 -0.53 6.87
N ARG A 179 14.46 -0.14 5.69
CA ARG A 179 15.40 0.97 5.54
C ARG A 179 15.03 1.83 4.35
N LEU A 180 14.87 3.14 4.56
CA LEU A 180 14.73 4.08 3.47
C LEU A 180 16.10 4.28 2.82
N ILE A 181 16.28 3.83 1.59
CA ILE A 181 17.57 3.89 0.88
C ILE A 181 17.64 5.09 -0.09
N GLY A 182 16.50 5.62 -0.50
CA GLY A 182 16.44 6.78 -1.39
C GLY A 182 15.01 7.16 -1.75
N TYR A 183 14.88 8.18 -2.58
CA TYR A 183 13.58 8.62 -3.07
C TYR A 183 13.70 9.34 -4.42
N ASN A 184 12.63 9.27 -5.22
CA ASN A 184 12.55 9.95 -6.51
C ASN A 184 11.48 11.06 -6.43
N VAL A 185 11.81 12.29 -6.84
CA VAL A 185 10.86 13.40 -6.90
C VAL A 185 10.59 13.76 -8.35
N TYR A 186 9.32 13.97 -8.71
CA TYR A 186 8.94 14.40 -10.05
C TYR A 186 9.03 15.93 -10.18
N VAL A 187 10.01 16.41 -10.95
CA VAL A 187 10.27 17.84 -11.16
C VAL A 187 10.49 18.11 -12.63
N GLY A 188 9.79 19.09 -13.21
CA GLY A 188 10.02 19.53 -14.60
C GLY A 188 9.84 18.42 -15.64
N GLY A 189 8.90 17.49 -15.42
CA GLY A 189 8.60 16.40 -16.37
C GLY A 189 9.46 15.14 -16.21
N ARG A 190 10.38 15.10 -15.24
CA ARG A 190 11.29 13.97 -15.01
C ARG A 190 11.33 13.56 -13.54
N TRP A 191 11.67 12.29 -13.31
CA TRP A 191 11.96 11.77 -11.98
C TRP A 191 13.44 11.99 -11.67
N THR A 192 13.73 12.68 -10.57
CA THR A 192 15.09 12.91 -10.06
C THR A 192 15.29 12.06 -8.81
N TYR A 193 16.33 11.23 -8.81
CA TYR A 193 16.70 10.40 -7.65
C TYR A 193 17.51 11.19 -6.63
N HIS A 194 17.26 10.91 -5.36
CA HIS A 194 17.99 11.41 -4.21
C HIS A 194 18.35 10.21 -3.32
N GLU A 195 19.63 10.10 -2.98
CA GLU A 195 20.11 9.10 -2.04
C GLU A 195 19.76 9.52 -0.60
N ASN A 196 19.39 8.56 0.23
CA ASN A 196 19.12 8.83 1.63
C ASN A 196 20.40 8.76 2.46
N SER A 197 21.08 9.90 2.65
CA SER A 197 22.39 9.97 3.32
C SER A 197 22.39 9.55 4.80
N SER A 198 21.23 9.51 5.49
CA SER A 198 21.15 8.96 6.85
C SER A 198 21.40 7.45 6.94
N SER A 199 21.40 6.75 5.80
CA SER A 199 21.67 5.31 5.71
C SER A 199 23.15 4.95 5.49
N ALA A 200 24.02 5.94 5.23
CA ALA A 200 25.45 5.72 4.97
C ALA A 200 26.31 5.64 6.24
N GLU A 201 25.81 6.11 7.39
CA GLU A 201 26.58 6.18 8.65
C GLU A 201 26.39 4.96 9.57
N SER A 202 25.69 3.92 9.12
CA SER A 202 25.37 2.71 9.92
C SER A 202 26.02 1.41 9.40
N LEU A 203 27.12 1.52 8.64
CA LEU A 203 27.97 0.39 8.24
C LEU A 203 29.30 0.37 9.00
#